data_AF-A0AAP0S2V7-F1
#
_entry.id   AF-A0AAP0S2V7-F1
#
_cell.length_a   1.000
_cell.length_b   1.000
_cell.length_c   1.000
_cell.angle_alpha   90.00
_cell.angle_beta   90.00
_cell.angle_gamma   90.00
#
_symmetry.space_group_name_H-M   'P 1'
#
loop_
_entity.id
_entity.type
_entity.pdbx_description
1 polymer ?
#
loop_
_entity_poly.entity_id
_entity_poly.type
_entity_poly.pdbx_seq_one_letter_code
_entity_poly.pdbx_strand_id
1 'polypeptide(L)'
;MELLHVQRAAYLCMNEPQERDAEIMRNSLSGGRVNLSILIEIACTRLSSELQCIKQAYHSRYSCDIEQDVTLKVSGGFREILLAVLKSCRNYGGKADMSLAMCDAKTLYEAMESEKTIDQKTIISLISQRNTGQHKAILVSYKQLYGHEFSNALKGSKCGQFGKELRIIIRCIQHPEKFFAKQLRMKNGDTREILTRIVITRSGIDIKDINKAFAAKTGSSLDNLVRREFSNSKDKTNGIVADFLVGLIKGC
;
A
#
# COMPACT_ATOMS: atom_id res chain seq x y z
N MET A 1 0.93 16.65 23.66
CA MET A 1 0.42 15.47 22.92
C MET A 1 -1.04 15.65 22.49
N GLU A 2 -1.83 16.46 23.20
CA GLU A 2 -3.28 16.73 23.02
C GLU A 2 -3.63 17.36 21.65
N LEU A 3 -2.91 18.39 21.18
CA LEU A 3 -3.14 18.97 19.85
C LEU A 3 -2.67 18.09 18.68
N LEU A 4 -1.84 17.07 18.93
CA LEU A 4 -1.12 16.38 17.86
C LEU A 4 -2.07 15.63 16.91
N HIS A 5 -3.08 14.94 17.43
CA HIS A 5 -4.00 14.17 16.60
C HIS A 5 -5.02 15.05 15.87
N VAL A 6 -5.48 16.14 16.50
CA VAL A 6 -6.34 17.14 15.84
C VAL A 6 -5.58 17.84 14.71
N GLN A 7 -4.38 18.35 15.00
CA GLN A 7 -3.52 18.98 14.01
C GLN A 7 -3.19 18.01 12.88
N ARG A 8 -2.92 16.74 13.21
CA ARG A 8 -2.64 15.72 12.19
C ARG A 8 -3.85 15.44 11.32
N ALA A 9 -5.04 15.27 11.89
CA ALA A 9 -6.26 15.06 11.12
C ALA A 9 -6.56 16.27 10.21
N ALA A 10 -6.48 17.49 10.76
CA ALA A 10 -6.65 18.72 9.99
C ALA A 10 -5.64 18.82 8.85
N TYR A 11 -4.36 18.57 9.12
CA TYR A 11 -3.31 18.55 8.10
C TYR A 11 -3.63 17.56 6.97
N LEU A 12 -4.00 16.32 7.30
CA LEU A 12 -4.32 15.29 6.33
C LEU A 12 -5.58 15.60 5.49
N CYS A 13 -6.50 16.43 6.00
CA CYS A 13 -7.69 16.84 5.28
C CYS A 13 -7.48 18.10 4.42
N MET A 14 -6.64 19.03 4.87
CA MET A 14 -6.48 20.34 4.23
C MET A 14 -5.42 20.38 3.13
N ASN A 15 -4.44 19.47 3.15
CA ASN A 15 -3.41 19.43 2.12
C ASN A 15 -3.91 18.66 0.90
N GLU A 16 -3.46 19.10 -0.28
CA GLU A 16 -3.71 18.41 -1.53
C GLU A 16 -3.24 16.94 -1.46
N PRO A 17 -3.97 15.98 -2.06
CA PRO A 17 -3.68 14.55 -1.92
C PRO A 17 -2.23 14.18 -2.24
N GLN A 18 -1.65 14.75 -3.30
CA GLN A 18 -0.27 14.52 -3.71
C GLN A 18 0.77 15.04 -2.71
N GLU A 19 0.55 16.22 -2.14
CA GLU A 19 1.47 16.82 -1.17
C GLU A 19 1.42 16.07 0.16
N ARG A 20 0.21 15.70 0.58
CA ARG A 20 -0.03 14.87 1.75
C ARG A 20 0.66 13.52 1.63
N ASP A 21 0.45 12.80 0.53
CA ASP A 21 1.03 11.48 0.33
C ASP A 21 2.56 11.57 0.17
N ALA A 22 3.09 12.62 -0.46
CA ALA A 22 4.53 12.88 -0.51
C ALA A 22 5.13 13.05 0.89
N GLU A 23 4.47 13.81 1.77
CA GLU A 23 4.91 13.98 3.15
C GLU A 23 4.84 12.67 3.95
N ILE A 24 3.75 11.91 3.80
CA ILE A 24 3.61 10.59 4.44
C ILE A 24 4.73 9.65 4.00
N MET A 25 5.05 9.60 2.69
CA MET A 25 6.16 8.80 2.17
C MET A 25 7.50 9.29 2.73
N ARG A 26 7.74 10.61 2.77
CA ARG A 26 8.98 11.18 3.31
C ARG A 26 9.16 10.81 4.77
N ASN A 27 8.11 10.93 5.57
CA ASN A 27 8.12 10.57 6.99
C ASN A 27 8.34 9.07 7.18
N SER A 28 7.79 8.21 6.32
CA SER A 28 8.04 6.76 6.38
C SER A 28 9.49 6.38 6.06
N LEU A 29 10.19 7.24 5.32
CA LEU A 29 11.61 7.13 4.98
C LEU A 29 12.51 7.91 5.94
N SER A 30 11.96 8.71 6.86
CA SER A 30 12.75 9.58 7.73
C SER A 30 12.59 9.15 9.20
N GLY A 31 13.71 8.99 9.90
CA GLY A 31 13.73 8.54 11.31
C GLY A 31 14.58 7.28 11.52
N GLY A 32 14.56 6.74 12.75
CA GLY A 32 15.43 5.63 13.16
C GLY A 32 15.10 4.28 12.52
N ARG A 33 13.92 4.11 11.91
CA ARG A 33 13.52 2.89 11.20
C ARG A 33 12.55 3.22 10.06
N VAL A 34 12.81 2.66 8.88
CA VAL A 34 11.92 2.80 7.71
C VAL A 34 10.60 2.06 7.93
N ASN A 35 9.49 2.73 7.66
CA ASN A 35 8.16 2.13 7.67
C ASN A 35 7.74 1.67 6.27
N LEU A 36 8.16 0.46 5.90
CA LEU A 36 7.86 -0.15 4.60
C LEU A 36 6.36 -0.31 4.33
N SER A 37 5.53 -0.45 5.38
CA SER A 37 4.10 -0.65 5.19
C SER A 37 3.42 0.55 4.55
N ILE A 38 3.84 1.77 4.92
CA ILE A 38 3.34 3.02 4.35
C ILE A 38 3.82 3.19 2.90
N LEU A 39 5.07 2.86 2.61
CA LEU A 39 5.60 2.91 1.24
C LEU A 39 4.83 1.96 0.31
N ILE A 40 4.61 0.71 0.76
CA ILE A 40 3.85 -0.29 0.01
C ILE A 40 2.39 0.15 -0.14
N GLU A 41 1.81 0.71 0.91
CA GLU A 41 0.44 1.23 0.88
C GLU A 41 0.26 2.27 -0.22
N ILE A 42 1.04 3.35 -0.21
CA ILE A 42 0.88 4.45 -1.17
C ILE A 42 1.25 3.97 -2.57
N ALA A 43 2.40 3.31 -2.73
CA ALA A 43 2.88 2.88 -4.05
C ALA A 43 1.93 1.87 -4.74
N CYS A 44 1.23 1.02 -3.99
CA CYS A 44 0.39 -0.03 -4.57
C CYS A 44 -1.10 0.34 -4.67
N THR A 45 -1.57 1.35 -3.92
CA THR A 45 -3.01 1.70 -3.85
C THR A 45 -3.39 2.98 -4.56
N ARG A 46 -2.41 3.84 -4.89
CA ARG A 46 -2.65 5.02 -5.72
C ARG A 46 -2.64 4.66 -7.21
N LEU A 47 -3.43 5.42 -7.97
CA LEU A 47 -3.44 5.35 -9.43
C LEU A 47 -2.09 5.82 -9.97
N SER A 48 -1.73 5.38 -11.18
CA SER A 48 -0.47 5.79 -11.81
C SER A 48 -0.34 7.31 -11.96
N SER A 49 -1.45 7.99 -12.30
CA SER A 49 -1.50 9.45 -12.40
C SER A 49 -1.27 10.13 -11.05
N GLU A 50 -1.96 9.67 -10.01
CA GLU A 50 -1.78 10.16 -8.63
C GLU A 50 -0.33 9.95 -8.17
N LEU A 51 0.25 8.77 -8.44
CA LEU A 51 1.63 8.46 -8.05
C LEU A 51 2.64 9.36 -8.77
N GLN A 52 2.38 9.78 -10.01
CA GLN A 52 3.20 10.78 -10.68
C GLN A 52 3.09 12.15 -10.00
N CYS A 53 1.88 12.61 -9.68
CA CYS A 53 1.69 13.86 -8.96
C CYS A 53 2.39 13.84 -7.59
N ILE A 54 2.35 12.70 -6.89
CA ILE A 54 3.05 12.49 -5.62
C ILE A 54 4.56 12.64 -5.80
N LYS A 55 5.14 12.03 -6.84
CA LYS A 55 6.58 12.16 -7.13
C LYS A 55 6.99 13.60 -7.43
N GLN A 56 6.17 14.32 -8.21
CA GLN A 56 6.41 15.73 -8.51
C GLN A 56 6.37 16.57 -7.23
N ALA A 57 5.32 16.41 -6.41
CA ALA A 57 5.19 17.11 -5.13
C ALA A 57 6.36 16.80 -4.18
N TYR A 58 6.79 15.53 -4.14
CA TYR A 58 7.94 15.10 -3.34
C TYR A 58 9.24 15.78 -3.78
N HIS A 59 9.52 15.77 -5.08
CA HIS A 59 10.70 16.41 -5.65
C HIS A 59 10.68 17.93 -5.38
N SER A 60 9.55 18.59 -5.64
CA SER A 60 9.40 20.03 -5.39
C SER A 60 9.62 20.40 -3.92
N ARG A 61 9.17 19.56 -2.98
CA ARG A 61 9.24 19.85 -1.54
C ARG A 61 10.57 19.47 -0.88
N TYR A 62 11.19 18.39 -1.32
CA TYR A 62 12.37 17.81 -0.66
C TYR A 62 13.64 17.84 -1.52
N SER A 63 13.56 18.36 -2.74
CA SER A 63 14.68 18.46 -3.69
C SER A 63 15.41 17.14 -3.94
N CYS A 64 14.68 16.03 -3.86
CA CYS A 64 15.15 14.68 -4.14
C CYS A 64 14.00 13.80 -4.65
N ASP A 65 14.31 12.73 -5.37
CA ASP A 65 13.28 11.81 -5.87
C ASP A 65 12.95 10.74 -4.83
N ILE A 66 11.70 10.29 -4.79
CA ILE A 66 11.27 9.18 -3.92
C ILE A 66 12.12 7.93 -4.19
N GLU A 67 12.40 7.65 -5.46
CA GLU A 67 13.25 6.55 -5.89
C GLU A 67 14.67 6.64 -5.33
N GLN A 68 15.23 7.85 -5.20
CA GLN A 68 16.56 8.05 -4.62
C GLN A 68 16.54 7.73 -3.12
N ASP A 69 15.57 8.25 -2.37
CA ASP A 69 15.43 7.93 -0.95
C ASP A 69 15.17 6.44 -0.70
N VAL A 70 14.31 5.80 -1.51
CA VAL A 70 14.07 4.36 -1.42
C VAL A 70 15.36 3.59 -1.69
N THR A 71 16.16 4.03 -2.67
CA THR A 71 17.44 3.40 -2.99
C THR A 71 18.42 3.46 -1.83
N LEU A 72 18.49 4.62 -1.15
CA LEU A 72 19.40 4.87 -0.04
C LEU A 72 18.97 4.20 1.27
N LYS A 73 17.67 4.12 1.54
CA LYS A 73 17.14 3.78 2.87
C LYS A 73 16.49 2.40 2.97
N VAL A 74 16.07 1.81 1.85
CA VAL A 74 15.48 0.47 1.82
C VAL A 74 16.55 -0.53 1.38
N SER A 75 16.58 -1.71 2.00
CA SER A 75 17.50 -2.80 1.65
C SER A 75 16.75 -4.05 1.19
N GLY A 76 17.49 -4.97 0.56
CA GLY A 76 16.96 -6.27 0.14
C GLY A 76 16.00 -6.20 -1.05
N GLY A 77 15.19 -7.25 -1.22
CA GLY A 77 14.25 -7.36 -2.33
C GLY A 77 13.14 -6.31 -2.27
N PHE A 78 12.76 -5.85 -1.08
CA PHE A 78 11.83 -4.73 -0.93
C PHE A 78 12.29 -3.47 -1.66
N ARG A 79 13.60 -3.15 -1.67
CA ARG A 79 14.12 -2.00 -2.43
C ARG A 79 13.82 -2.18 -3.90
N GLU A 80 14.22 -3.31 -4.46
CA GLU A 80 14.10 -3.56 -5.91
C GLU A 80 12.64 -3.62 -6.35
N ILE A 81 11.76 -4.27 -5.58
CA ILE A 81 10.34 -4.38 -5.91
C ILE A 81 9.63 -3.02 -5.75
N LEU A 82 9.91 -2.26 -4.69
CA LEU A 82 9.32 -0.92 -4.52
C LEU A 82 9.75 0.03 -5.63
N LEU A 83 11.04 0.02 -6.02
CA LEU A 83 11.51 0.82 -7.15
C LEU A 83 10.82 0.41 -8.46
N ALA A 84 10.58 -0.89 -8.67
CA ALA A 84 9.82 -1.35 -9.82
C ALA A 84 8.37 -0.82 -9.79
N VAL A 85 7.66 -0.98 -8.67
CA VAL A 85 6.28 -0.47 -8.54
C VAL A 85 6.23 1.05 -8.74
N LEU A 86 7.16 1.81 -8.16
CA LEU A 86 7.26 3.25 -8.38
C LEU A 86 7.49 3.56 -9.87
N LYS A 87 8.41 2.89 -10.56
CA LYS A 87 8.68 3.11 -11.99
C LYS A 87 7.48 2.78 -12.90
N SER A 88 6.63 1.85 -12.47
CA SER A 88 5.47 1.37 -13.23
C SER A 88 4.39 2.42 -13.52
N CYS A 89 4.43 3.56 -12.82
CA CYS A 89 3.45 4.66 -13.00
C CYS A 89 3.56 5.40 -14.34
N ARG A 90 4.62 5.17 -15.12
CA ARG A 90 4.84 5.87 -16.41
C ARG A 90 3.81 5.50 -17.50
N ASN A 91 3.10 4.39 -17.34
CA ASN A 91 2.13 3.91 -18.33
C ASN A 91 0.71 4.39 -17.96
N TYR A 92 0.35 5.58 -18.43
CA TYR A 92 -0.91 6.25 -18.16
C TYR A 92 -2.12 5.53 -18.77
N GLY A 93 -3.13 5.28 -17.93
CA GLY A 93 -4.55 5.41 -18.32
C GLY A 93 -5.18 4.37 -19.24
N GLY A 94 -4.48 3.32 -19.65
CA GLY A 94 -5.08 2.25 -20.46
C GLY A 94 -5.92 1.26 -19.65
N LYS A 95 -7.04 0.80 -20.22
CA LYS A 95 -7.71 -0.43 -19.74
C LYS A 95 -6.71 -1.59 -19.81
N ALA A 96 -6.77 -2.50 -18.83
CA ALA A 96 -5.89 -3.66 -18.83
C ALA A 96 -6.03 -4.47 -20.12
N ASP A 97 -4.90 -4.82 -20.73
CA ASP A 97 -4.81 -5.68 -21.90
C ASP A 97 -4.72 -7.14 -21.43
N MET A 98 -5.80 -7.90 -21.66
CA MET A 98 -5.89 -9.30 -21.23
C MET A 98 -4.98 -10.23 -22.03
N SER A 99 -4.69 -9.93 -23.30
CA SER A 99 -3.78 -10.73 -24.12
C SER A 99 -2.35 -10.57 -23.60
N LEU A 100 -1.93 -9.31 -23.39
CA LEU A 100 -0.66 -9.02 -22.74
C LEU A 100 -0.60 -9.62 -21.33
N ALA A 101 -1.69 -9.56 -20.57
CA ALA A 101 -1.73 -10.15 -19.22
C ALA A 101 -1.52 -11.66 -19.22
N MET A 102 -2.08 -12.39 -20.20
CA MET A 102 -1.84 -13.81 -20.37
C MET A 102 -0.39 -14.11 -20.79
N CYS A 103 0.20 -13.29 -21.64
CA CYS A 103 1.61 -13.40 -22.02
C CYS A 103 2.53 -13.18 -20.81
N ASP A 104 2.35 -12.07 -20.11
CA ASP A 104 3.08 -11.73 -18.89
C ASP A 104 2.90 -12.79 -17.78
N ALA A 105 1.72 -13.40 -17.67
CA ALA A 105 1.48 -14.49 -16.72
C ALA A 105 2.32 -15.74 -17.06
N LYS A 106 2.51 -16.05 -18.35
CA LYS A 106 3.42 -17.12 -18.77
C LYS A 106 4.87 -16.79 -18.47
N THR A 107 5.29 -15.56 -18.74
CA THR A 107 6.63 -15.08 -18.36
C THR A 107 6.87 -15.18 -16.84
N LEU A 108 5.87 -14.85 -16.01
CA LEU A 108 5.97 -15.06 -14.56
C LEU A 108 6.12 -16.53 -14.20
N TYR A 109 5.41 -17.44 -14.87
CA TYR A 109 5.53 -18.86 -14.60
C TYR A 109 6.91 -19.39 -14.98
N GLU A 110 7.40 -19.07 -16.17
CA GLU A 110 8.74 -19.45 -16.64
C GLU A 110 9.82 -18.91 -15.70
N ALA A 111 9.70 -17.67 -15.23
CA ALA A 111 10.62 -17.07 -14.26
C ALA A 111 10.60 -17.80 -12.90
N MET A 112 9.53 -18.50 -12.56
CA MET A 112 9.44 -19.30 -11.35
C MET A 112 10.09 -20.68 -11.53
N GLU A 113 10.13 -21.26 -12.73
CA GLU A 113 10.49 -22.66 -12.98
C GLU A 113 11.99 -22.96 -13.12
N SER A 114 12.88 -22.01 -12.84
CA SER A 114 14.33 -22.26 -12.79
C SER A 114 14.73 -23.27 -11.69
N GLU A 115 15.76 -24.09 -11.98
CA GLU A 115 16.13 -25.27 -11.17
C GLU A 115 16.59 -24.97 -9.73
N LYS A 116 17.25 -23.83 -9.48
CA LYS A 116 17.87 -23.52 -8.17
C LYS A 116 17.23 -22.34 -7.46
N THR A 117 17.05 -21.22 -8.17
CA THR A 117 16.51 -19.97 -7.64
C THR A 117 15.69 -19.26 -8.71
N ILE A 118 14.54 -18.70 -8.34
CA ILE A 118 13.66 -17.97 -9.28
C ILE A 118 14.37 -16.80 -9.97
N ASP A 119 13.96 -16.49 -11.20
CA ASP A 119 14.44 -15.33 -11.95
C ASP A 119 13.78 -14.04 -11.44
N GLN A 120 14.37 -13.49 -10.37
CA GLN A 120 13.92 -12.24 -9.76
C GLN A 120 14.00 -11.06 -10.73
N LYS A 121 14.96 -11.05 -11.67
CA LYS A 121 15.16 -9.93 -12.59
C LYS A 121 13.99 -9.81 -13.57
N THR A 122 13.56 -10.93 -14.12
CA THR A 122 12.39 -10.98 -15.02
C THR A 122 11.12 -10.55 -14.29
N ILE A 123 10.92 -11.01 -13.06
CA ILE A 123 9.78 -10.61 -12.23
C ILE A 123 9.80 -9.10 -11.93
N ILE A 124 10.94 -8.55 -11.52
CA ILE A 124 11.12 -7.11 -11.24
C ILE A 124 10.89 -6.28 -12.51
N SER A 125 11.44 -6.71 -13.64
CA SER A 125 11.30 -6.04 -14.93
C SER A 125 9.82 -5.94 -15.33
N LEU A 126 9.09 -7.05 -15.26
CA LEU A 126 7.65 -7.09 -15.56
C LEU A 126 6.87 -6.16 -14.63
N ILE A 127 7.15 -6.18 -13.32
CA ILE A 127 6.50 -5.27 -12.35
C ILE A 127 6.77 -3.81 -12.70
N SER A 128 7.98 -3.49 -13.17
CA SER A 128 8.36 -2.10 -13.47
C SER A 128 7.70 -1.53 -14.73
N GLN A 129 7.15 -2.38 -15.59
CA GLN A 129 6.61 -1.98 -16.89
C GLN A 129 5.09 -2.01 -16.95
N ARG A 130 4.39 -2.42 -15.89
CA ARG A 130 2.93 -2.64 -15.93
C ARG A 130 2.28 -1.85 -14.80
N ASN A 131 1.21 -1.11 -15.10
CA ASN A 131 0.50 -0.37 -14.06
C ASN A 131 -0.30 -1.31 -13.13
N THR A 132 -0.82 -0.80 -12.02
CA THR A 132 -1.60 -1.59 -11.03
C THR A 132 -2.79 -2.33 -11.64
N GLY A 133 -3.48 -1.72 -12.62
CA GLY A 133 -4.59 -2.37 -13.33
C GLY A 133 -4.13 -3.59 -14.12
N GLN A 134 -3.03 -3.46 -14.86
CA GLN A 134 -2.43 -4.55 -15.61
C GLN A 134 -1.84 -5.63 -14.68
N HIS A 135 -1.21 -5.26 -13.56
CA HIS A 135 -0.79 -6.23 -12.54
C HIS A 135 -1.94 -7.10 -12.04
N LYS A 136 -3.11 -6.50 -11.76
CA LYS A 136 -4.31 -7.27 -11.38
C LYS A 136 -4.72 -8.25 -12.47
N ALA A 137 -4.74 -7.82 -13.73
CA ALA A 137 -5.07 -8.67 -14.87
C ALA A 137 -4.08 -9.83 -15.05
N ILE A 138 -2.78 -9.58 -14.88
CA ILE A 138 -1.72 -10.61 -14.93
C ILE A 138 -1.95 -11.66 -13.86
N LEU A 139 -2.25 -11.24 -12.63
CA LEU A 139 -2.46 -12.17 -11.51
C LEU A 139 -3.74 -13.00 -11.66
N VAL A 140 -4.79 -12.43 -12.25
CA VAL A 140 -6.01 -13.17 -12.63
C VAL A 140 -5.69 -14.20 -13.72
N SER A 141 -4.97 -13.78 -14.77
CA SER A 141 -4.58 -14.65 -15.89
C SER A 141 -3.68 -15.79 -15.42
N TYR A 142 -2.73 -15.52 -14.51
CA TYR A 142 -1.88 -16.54 -13.89
C TYR A 142 -2.72 -17.62 -13.19
N LYS A 143 -3.70 -17.20 -12.38
CA LYS A 143 -4.59 -18.14 -11.69
C LYS A 143 -5.42 -18.98 -12.66
N GLN A 144 -5.88 -18.39 -13.76
CA GLN A 144 -6.64 -19.08 -14.80
C GLN A 144 -5.78 -20.11 -15.53
N LEU A 145 -4.54 -19.77 -15.88
CA LEU A 145 -3.63 -20.64 -16.62
C LEU A 145 -3.07 -21.79 -15.79
N TYR A 146 -2.75 -21.55 -14.51
CA TYR A 146 -2.00 -22.50 -13.67
C TYR A 146 -2.81 -23.08 -12.51
N GLY A 147 -4.08 -22.70 -12.37
CA GLY A 147 -5.00 -23.24 -11.36
C GLY A 147 -4.73 -22.78 -9.91
N HIS A 148 -3.73 -21.94 -9.67
CA HIS A 148 -3.38 -21.44 -8.35
C HIS A 148 -2.89 -19.99 -8.40
N GLU A 149 -3.03 -19.27 -7.27
CA GLU A 149 -2.60 -17.88 -7.20
C GLU A 149 -1.07 -17.77 -7.25
N PHE A 150 -0.56 -16.75 -7.95
CA PHE A 150 0.88 -16.46 -7.96
C PHE A 150 1.45 -16.24 -6.55
N SER A 151 0.65 -15.66 -5.65
CA SER A 151 0.98 -15.50 -4.23
C SER A 151 1.21 -16.85 -3.51
N ASN A 152 0.62 -17.94 -3.99
CA ASN A 152 0.86 -19.30 -3.49
C ASN A 152 2.14 -19.88 -4.09
N ALA A 153 2.44 -19.67 -5.37
CA ALA A 153 3.69 -20.09 -5.99
C ALA A 153 4.92 -19.51 -5.26
N LEU A 154 4.83 -18.24 -4.84
CA LEU A 154 5.86 -17.53 -4.07
C LEU A 154 6.09 -18.06 -2.63
N LYS A 155 5.33 -19.08 -2.18
CA LYS A 155 5.60 -19.78 -0.92
C LYS A 155 6.72 -20.83 -1.04
N GLY A 156 7.07 -21.23 -2.26
CA GLY A 156 8.10 -22.25 -2.50
C GLY A 156 9.45 -21.86 -1.92
N SER A 157 10.20 -22.86 -1.44
CA SER A 157 11.54 -22.68 -0.83
C SER A 157 12.50 -21.92 -1.76
N LYS A 158 12.43 -22.16 -3.07
CA LYS A 158 13.20 -21.48 -4.12
C LYS A 158 13.04 -19.95 -4.16
N CYS A 159 11.97 -19.42 -3.58
CA CYS A 159 11.69 -17.97 -3.58
C CYS A 159 12.34 -17.24 -2.40
N GLY A 160 12.68 -17.95 -1.33
CA GLY A 160 13.36 -17.42 -0.15
C GLY A 160 12.72 -16.14 0.42
N GLN A 161 13.56 -15.17 0.75
CA GLN A 161 13.13 -13.88 1.30
C GLN A 161 12.42 -13.02 0.25
N PHE A 162 12.91 -12.97 -0.98
CA PHE A 162 12.29 -12.23 -2.08
C PHE A 162 10.81 -12.61 -2.27
N GLY A 163 10.49 -13.91 -2.26
CA GLY A 163 9.11 -14.39 -2.35
C GLY A 163 8.22 -13.98 -1.17
N LYS A 164 8.78 -13.81 0.04
CA LYS A 164 8.04 -13.27 1.19
C LYS A 164 7.71 -11.80 0.98
N GLU A 165 8.68 -11.02 0.50
CA GLU A 165 8.55 -9.57 0.28
C GLU A 165 7.59 -9.26 -0.86
N LEU A 166 7.75 -9.95 -2.00
CA LEU A 166 6.87 -9.80 -3.16
C LEU A 166 5.41 -10.17 -2.85
N ARG A 167 5.17 -11.19 -2.02
CA ARG A 167 3.81 -11.53 -1.58
C ARG A 167 3.13 -10.43 -0.78
N ILE A 168 3.88 -9.59 -0.08
CA ILE A 168 3.30 -8.47 0.67
C ILE A 168 2.80 -7.40 -0.31
N ILE A 169 3.59 -7.10 -1.34
CA ILE A 169 3.24 -6.15 -2.41
C ILE A 169 2.07 -6.67 -3.25
N ILE A 170 2.12 -7.93 -3.70
CA ILE A 170 1.01 -8.57 -4.43
C ILE A 170 -0.29 -8.54 -3.61
N ARG A 171 -0.21 -8.82 -2.30
CA ARG A 171 -1.40 -8.74 -1.43
C ARG A 171 -1.96 -7.32 -1.40
N CYS A 172 -1.11 -6.30 -1.32
CA CYS A 172 -1.56 -4.90 -1.35
C CYS A 172 -2.24 -4.56 -2.69
N ILE A 173 -1.70 -5.03 -3.81
CA ILE A 173 -2.27 -4.83 -5.15
C ILE A 173 -3.61 -5.56 -5.31
N GLN A 174 -3.70 -6.84 -4.95
CA GLN A 174 -4.90 -7.67 -5.17
C GLN A 174 -6.01 -7.39 -4.16
N HIS A 175 -5.62 -7.18 -2.90
CA HIS A 175 -6.52 -7.10 -1.76
C HIS A 175 -6.11 -5.95 -0.84
N PRO A 176 -6.16 -4.69 -1.32
CA PRO A 176 -5.81 -3.52 -0.53
C PRO A 176 -6.61 -3.47 0.77
N GLU A 177 -7.89 -3.85 0.74
CA GLU A 177 -8.78 -3.89 1.90
C GLU A 177 -8.23 -4.79 3.03
N LYS A 178 -7.69 -5.97 2.66
CA LYS A 178 -7.07 -6.90 3.62
C LYS A 178 -5.71 -6.40 4.09
N PHE A 179 -4.99 -5.66 3.25
CA PHE A 179 -3.71 -5.05 3.61
C PHE A 179 -3.90 -3.96 4.67
N PHE A 180 -4.83 -3.02 4.45
CA PHE A 180 -5.21 -2.00 5.43
C PHE A 180 -5.77 -2.61 6.72
N ALA A 181 -6.70 -3.56 6.61
CA ALA A 181 -7.24 -4.25 7.78
C ALA A 181 -6.15 -4.97 8.59
N LYS A 182 -5.12 -5.51 7.93
CA LYS A 182 -3.96 -6.07 8.63
C LYS A 182 -3.18 -5.00 9.37
N GLN A 183 -2.88 -3.86 8.74
CA GLN A 183 -2.16 -2.75 9.40
C GLN A 183 -2.87 -2.30 10.67
N LEU A 184 -4.18 -2.09 10.60
CA LEU A 184 -5.02 -1.67 11.74
C LEU A 184 -5.09 -2.68 12.89
N ARG A 185 -4.73 -3.93 12.64
CA ARG A 185 -4.68 -5.00 13.66
C ARG A 185 -3.30 -5.15 14.29
N MET A 186 -2.24 -4.67 13.63
CA MET A 186 -0.89 -4.81 14.15
C MET A 186 -0.64 -3.80 15.26
N LYS A 187 -0.16 -4.27 16.42
CA LYS A 187 0.24 -3.42 17.55
C LYS A 187 1.70 -2.96 17.44
N ASN A 188 2.13 -2.52 16.25
CA ASN A 188 3.54 -2.23 15.95
C ASN A 188 3.81 -0.75 15.63
N GLY A 189 2.94 0.14 16.09
CA GLY A 189 3.08 1.59 15.92
C GLY A 189 1.97 2.35 16.66
N ASP A 190 1.92 3.66 16.43
CA ASP A 190 0.84 4.50 16.93
C ASP A 190 -0.47 4.15 16.19
N THR A 191 -1.35 3.40 16.87
CA THR A 191 -2.62 2.94 16.30
C THR A 191 -3.51 4.12 15.92
N ARG A 192 -3.43 5.25 16.65
CA ARG A 192 -4.22 6.44 16.33
C ARG A 192 -3.74 7.12 15.06
N GLU A 193 -2.43 7.18 14.82
CA GLU A 193 -1.87 7.67 13.54
C GLU A 193 -2.40 6.81 12.39
N ILE A 194 -2.24 5.49 12.51
CA ILE A 194 -2.59 4.54 11.44
C ILE A 194 -4.08 4.64 11.14
N LEU A 195 -4.92 4.72 12.18
CA LEU A 195 -6.37 4.93 12.05
C LEU A 195 -6.70 6.24 11.35
N THR A 196 -6.15 7.36 11.85
CA THR A 196 -6.43 8.70 11.32
C THR A 196 -6.06 8.76 9.84
N ARG A 197 -4.86 8.28 9.49
CA ARG A 197 -4.35 8.26 8.11
C ARG A 197 -5.18 7.37 7.20
N ILE A 198 -5.46 6.13 7.59
CA ILE A 198 -6.22 5.20 6.74
C ILE A 198 -7.65 5.70 6.56
N VAL A 199 -8.34 6.13 7.63
CA VAL A 199 -9.72 6.61 7.51
C VAL A 199 -9.78 7.84 6.60
N ILE A 200 -8.92 8.85 6.80
CA ILE A 200 -8.94 10.07 5.99
C ILE A 200 -8.58 9.78 4.53
N THR A 201 -7.50 9.03 4.29
CA THR A 201 -6.99 8.82 2.91
C THR A 201 -7.83 7.83 2.10
N ARG A 202 -8.65 7.00 2.75
CA ARG A 202 -9.47 5.97 2.09
C ARG A 202 -10.97 6.25 2.14
N SER A 203 -11.39 7.28 2.87
CA SER A 203 -12.75 7.82 2.83
C SER A 203 -13.13 8.18 1.40
N GLY A 204 -14.30 7.76 0.95
CA GLY A 204 -14.79 7.97 -0.42
C GLY A 204 -14.18 7.06 -1.48
N ILE A 205 -13.26 6.15 -1.10
CA ILE A 205 -12.60 5.22 -2.01
C ILE A 205 -12.99 3.77 -1.69
N ASP A 206 -12.46 3.21 -0.60
CA ASP A 206 -12.64 1.80 -0.23
C ASP A 206 -12.76 1.57 1.28
N ILE A 207 -13.01 2.63 2.08
CA ILE A 207 -13.12 2.54 3.54
C ILE A 207 -14.17 1.52 4.02
N LYS A 208 -15.29 1.37 3.28
CA LYS A 208 -16.32 0.36 3.58
C LYS A 208 -15.79 -1.06 3.46
N ASP A 209 -15.01 -1.35 2.43
CA ASP A 209 -14.47 -2.67 2.20
C ASP A 209 -13.31 -2.97 3.17
N ILE A 210 -12.51 -1.95 3.52
CA ILE A 210 -11.55 -2.03 4.62
C ILE A 210 -12.28 -2.36 5.93
N ASN A 211 -13.39 -1.69 6.23
CA ASN A 211 -14.18 -1.95 7.44
C ASN A 211 -14.74 -3.37 7.47
N LYS A 212 -15.31 -3.86 6.36
CA LYS A 212 -15.77 -5.26 6.24
C LYS A 212 -14.62 -6.25 6.44
N ALA A 213 -13.48 -6.03 5.80
CA ALA A 213 -12.31 -6.91 5.91
C ALA A 213 -11.73 -6.91 7.33
N PHE A 214 -11.73 -5.76 8.00
CA PHE A 214 -11.33 -5.64 9.40
C PHE A 214 -12.30 -6.39 10.32
N ALA A 215 -13.60 -6.12 10.22
CA ALA A 215 -14.63 -6.75 11.04
C ALA A 215 -14.65 -8.27 10.87
N ALA A 216 -14.51 -8.78 9.65
CA ALA A 216 -14.41 -10.22 9.38
C ALA A 216 -13.20 -10.89 10.05
N LYS A 217 -12.17 -10.13 10.43
CA LYS A 217 -10.95 -10.65 11.06
C LYS A 217 -10.85 -10.38 12.56
N THR A 218 -11.62 -9.43 13.09
CA THR A 218 -11.52 -9.02 14.50
C THR A 218 -12.82 -9.20 15.27
N GLY A 219 -13.96 -9.37 14.59
CA GLY A 219 -15.29 -9.35 15.19
C GLY A 219 -15.75 -7.95 15.63
N SER A 220 -14.99 -6.90 15.30
CA SER A 220 -15.31 -5.52 15.67
C SER A 220 -15.08 -4.57 14.51
N SER A 221 -15.89 -3.53 14.41
CA SER A 221 -15.85 -2.54 13.33
C SER A 221 -14.76 -1.48 13.54
N LEU A 222 -14.46 -0.72 12.47
CA LEU A 222 -13.56 0.42 12.55
C LEU A 222 -14.11 1.54 13.43
N ASP A 223 -15.42 1.76 13.47
CA ASP A 223 -16.00 2.78 14.35
C ASP A 223 -15.80 2.40 15.83
N ASN A 224 -15.96 1.12 16.18
CA ASN A 224 -15.64 0.64 17.52
C ASN A 224 -14.15 0.78 17.84
N LEU A 225 -13.28 0.50 16.86
CA LEU A 225 -11.84 0.68 17.02
C LEU A 225 -11.48 2.17 17.25
N VAL A 226 -12.00 3.09 16.44
CA VAL A 226 -11.82 4.54 16.61
C VAL A 226 -12.28 4.97 17.99
N ARG A 227 -13.50 4.60 18.39
CA ARG A 227 -14.01 4.94 19.71
C ARG A 227 -13.07 4.41 20.79
N ARG A 228 -12.66 3.14 20.74
CA ARG A 228 -11.76 2.58 21.75
C ARG A 228 -10.43 3.33 21.87
N GLU A 229 -9.76 3.63 20.75
CA GLU A 229 -8.43 4.23 20.76
C GLU A 229 -8.44 5.72 21.17
N PHE A 230 -9.57 6.41 20.97
CA PHE A 230 -9.73 7.85 21.26
C PHE A 230 -10.58 8.14 22.51
N SER A 231 -11.37 7.19 23.03
CA SER A 231 -12.23 7.40 24.23
C SER A 231 -11.49 7.28 25.56
N ASN A 232 -10.32 6.65 25.60
CA ASN A 232 -9.58 6.41 26.85
C ASN A 232 -8.85 7.65 27.41
N SER A 233 -9.10 8.85 26.87
CA SER A 233 -8.50 10.09 27.39
C SER A 233 -9.56 10.99 28.03
N LYS A 234 -9.21 11.66 29.14
CA LYS A 234 -10.01 12.73 29.76
C LYS A 234 -10.15 13.99 28.86
N ASP A 235 -9.65 13.92 27.63
CA ASP A 235 -9.50 15.03 26.70
C ASP A 235 -10.69 15.09 25.73
N LYS A 236 -11.43 16.20 25.78
CA LYS A 236 -12.59 16.46 24.92
C LYS A 236 -12.23 16.53 23.44
N THR A 237 -10.99 16.88 23.09
CA THR A 237 -10.57 17.04 21.68
C THR A 237 -10.43 15.70 20.95
N ASN A 238 -10.06 14.63 21.67
CA ASN A 238 -10.05 13.28 21.09
C ASN A 238 -11.46 12.78 20.76
N GLY A 239 -12.48 13.21 21.50
CA GLY A 239 -13.88 12.94 21.17
C GLY A 239 -14.28 13.55 19.81
N ILE A 240 -13.84 14.79 19.55
CA ILE A 240 -14.10 15.48 18.27
C ILE A 240 -13.45 14.71 17.11
N VAL A 241 -12.18 14.32 17.25
CA VAL A 241 -11.49 13.53 16.22
C VAL A 241 -12.17 12.17 16.02
N ALA A 242 -12.56 11.50 17.11
CA ALA A 242 -13.25 10.21 17.04
C ALA A 242 -14.57 10.32 16.26
N ASP A 243 -15.40 11.31 16.59
CA ASP A 243 -16.70 11.49 15.93
C ASP A 243 -16.52 11.92 14.47
N PHE A 244 -15.52 12.75 14.16
CA PHE A 244 -15.15 13.08 12.79
C PHE A 244 -14.76 11.83 11.98
N LEU A 245 -13.83 11.01 12.50
CA LEU A 245 -13.39 9.78 11.83
C LEU A 245 -14.53 8.76 11.69
N VAL A 246 -15.40 8.62 12.70
CA VAL A 246 -16.60 7.77 12.60
C VAL A 246 -17.56 8.31 11.54
N GLY A 247 -17.70 9.64 11.43
CA GLY A 247 -18.45 10.29 10.37
C GLY A 247 -17.93 9.91 8.99
N LEU A 248 -16.62 9.95 8.76
CA LEU A 248 -15.99 9.54 7.50
C LEU A 248 -16.22 8.04 7.19
N ILE A 249 -16.15 7.17 8.20
CA ILE A 249 -16.39 5.73 8.03
C ILE A 249 -17.85 5.45 7.59
N LYS A 250 -18.82 6.21 8.13
CA LYS A 250 -20.26 6.00 7.92
C LYS A 250 -20.84 6.77 6.73
N GLY A 251 -20.27 7.93 6.40
CA GLY A 251 -20.82 8.88 5.44
C GLY A 251 -20.47 8.60 3.98
N CYS A 252 -19.57 7.66 3.72
CA CYS A 252 -19.28 7.15 2.37
C CYS A 252 -20.22 6.01 2.02
#